data_AF-A0A358KGX1-F1
#
_entry.id   AF-A0A358KGX1-F1
#
_cell.length_a   1.000
_cell.length_b   1.000
_cell.length_c   1.000
_cell.angle_alpha   90.00
_cell.angle_beta   90.00
_cell.angle_gamma   90.00
#
_symmetry.space_group_name_H-M   'P 1'
#
loop_
_entity.id
_entity.type
_entity.pdbx_description
1 polymer ?
#
loop_
_entity_poly.entity_id
_entity_poly.type
_entity_poly.pdbx_seq_one_letter_code
_entity_poly.pdbx_strand_id
1 'polypeptide(L)'
;SMLNPGTNQSQPLNLELKKDNQFTAYPQNEANNKLQGTWKIDGTLLVCTGSTEGTRQKMTLKIDAKTFHLLSIDQDDTPLPLGQITPPGANKINFRKKP
;
A
#
# COMPACT_ATOMS: atom_id res chain seq x y z
N SER A 1 5.47 -9.68 -2.29
CA SER A 1 6.43 -8.88 -1.51
C SER A 1 6.26 -7.43 -1.90
N MET A 2 6.52 -6.47 -1.00
CA MET A 2 6.60 -5.04 -1.35
C MET A 2 8.03 -4.59 -1.66
N LEU A 3 9.01 -5.48 -1.48
CA LEU A 3 10.40 -5.31 -1.89
C LEU A 3 10.56 -5.62 -3.37
N ASN A 4 11.37 -4.83 -4.05
CA ASN A 4 11.74 -5.09 -5.43
C ASN A 4 12.46 -6.46 -5.52
N PRO A 5 11.98 -7.43 -6.31
CA PRO A 5 12.54 -8.78 -6.33
C PRO A 5 13.95 -8.83 -6.91
N GLY A 6 14.32 -7.84 -7.74
CA GLY A 6 15.64 -7.76 -8.36
C GLY A 6 16.70 -7.12 -7.48
N THR A 7 16.31 -6.33 -6.47
CA THR A 7 17.26 -5.59 -5.63
C THR A 7 17.10 -5.85 -4.13
N ASN A 8 16.02 -6.51 -3.70
CA ASN A 8 15.60 -6.63 -2.31
C ASN A 8 15.54 -5.28 -1.56
N GLN A 9 15.43 -4.18 -2.30
CA GLN A 9 15.24 -2.85 -1.75
C GLN A 9 13.75 -2.48 -1.82
N SER A 10 13.35 -1.58 -0.95
CA SER A 10 12.08 -0.87 -1.07
C SER A 10 11.87 -0.28 -2.47
N GLN A 11 10.62 0.02 -2.79
CA GLN A 11 10.29 0.79 -3.98
C GLN A 11 9.08 1.69 -3.70
N PRO A 12 8.87 2.76 -4.49
CA PRO A 12 7.69 3.60 -4.34
C PRO A 12 6.42 2.77 -4.49
N LEU A 13 5.44 3.05 -3.63
CA LEU A 13 4.12 2.44 -3.65
C LEU A 13 3.13 3.43 -4.27
N ASN A 14 2.43 2.99 -5.30
CA ASN A 14 1.35 3.75 -5.90
C ASN A 14 0.01 3.32 -5.30
N LEU A 15 -0.90 4.27 -5.13
CA LEU A 15 -2.28 4.04 -4.72
C LEU A 15 -3.20 4.83 -5.63
N GLU A 16 -4.14 4.14 -6.26
CA GLU A 16 -5.20 4.70 -7.08
C GLU A 16 -6.54 4.40 -6.43
N LEU A 17 -7.27 5.45 -6.03
CA LEU A 17 -8.65 5.35 -5.59
C LEU A 17 -9.56 5.55 -6.79
N LYS A 18 -10.42 4.56 -7.05
CA LYS A 18 -11.38 4.54 -8.14
C LYS A 18 -12.78 4.87 -7.61
N LYS A 19 -13.71 5.08 -8.53
CA LYS A 19 -15.14 5.19 -8.22
C LYS A 19 -15.65 3.90 -7.56
N ASP A 20 -16.81 3.99 -6.92
CA ASP A 20 -17.49 2.85 -6.26
C ASP A 20 -16.66 2.19 -5.15
N ASN A 21 -15.88 2.98 -4.43
CA ASN A 21 -15.05 2.54 -3.31
C ASN A 21 -14.02 1.46 -3.68
N GLN A 22 -13.60 1.37 -4.94
CA GLN A 22 -12.56 0.43 -5.38
C GLN A 22 -11.18 1.10 -5.36
N PHE A 23 -10.13 0.33 -5.13
CA PHE A 23 -8.75 0.83 -5.26
C PHE A 23 -7.85 -0.17 -5.98
N THR A 24 -6.71 0.35 -6.42
CA THR A 24 -5.58 -0.46 -6.85
C THR A 24 -4.30 0.12 -6.26
N ALA A 25 -3.51 -0.71 -5.60
CA ALA A 25 -2.17 -0.34 -5.13
C ALA A 25 -1.12 -1.24 -5.79
N TYR A 26 0.04 -0.67 -6.13
CA TYR A 26 1.11 -1.45 -6.76
C TYR A 26 2.47 -0.82 -6.50
N PRO A 27 3.50 -1.64 -6.24
CA PRO A 27 4.88 -1.20 -6.26
C PRO A 27 5.28 -0.71 -7.67
N GLN A 28 6.11 0.33 -7.75
CA GLN A 28 6.51 0.92 -9.03
C GLN A 28 7.19 -0.06 -10.00
N ASN A 29 8.01 -1.00 -9.52
CA ASN A 29 8.74 -1.93 -10.39
C ASN A 29 8.09 -3.32 -10.49
N GLU A 30 6.91 -3.54 -9.90
CA GLU A 30 6.14 -4.78 -10.09
C GLU A 30 4.68 -4.45 -10.42
N ALA A 31 4.46 -3.80 -11.56
CA ALA A 31 3.12 -3.43 -12.02
C ALA A 31 2.16 -4.64 -12.18
N ASN A 32 2.69 -5.86 -12.28
CA ASN A 32 1.92 -7.11 -12.40
C ASN A 32 1.57 -7.76 -11.05
N ASN A 33 2.00 -7.16 -9.93
CA ASN A 33 1.69 -7.63 -8.59
C ASN A 33 0.79 -6.60 -7.89
N LYS A 34 -0.41 -6.38 -8.46
CA LYS A 34 -1.34 -5.38 -7.96
C LYS A 34 -2.10 -5.92 -6.76
N LEU A 35 -2.34 -5.03 -5.81
CA LEU A 35 -3.33 -5.19 -4.76
C LEU A 35 -4.62 -4.52 -5.21
N GLN A 36 -5.70 -5.29 -5.32
CA GLN A 36 -7.02 -4.77 -5.67
C GLN A 36 -8.03 -5.05 -4.56
N GLY A 37 -8.94 -4.10 -4.33
CA GLY A 37 -10.00 -4.29 -3.35
C GLY A 37 -10.81 -3.03 -3.14
N THR A 38 -11.33 -2.87 -1.93
CA THR A 38 -12.16 -1.73 -1.55
C THR A 38 -11.46 -0.80 -0.56
N TRP A 39 -11.86 0.47 -0.60
CA TRP A 39 -11.41 1.47 0.36
C TRP A 39 -12.60 2.06 1.12
N LYS A 40 -12.35 2.54 2.32
CA LYS A 40 -13.29 3.31 3.14
C LYS A 40 -12.55 4.37 3.94
N ILE A 41 -13.29 5.39 4.39
CA ILE A 41 -12.82 6.29 5.45
C ILE A 41 -13.34 5.75 6.79
N ASP A 42 -12.44 5.61 7.76
CA ASP A 42 -12.73 5.16 9.13
C ASP A 42 -12.10 6.17 10.11
N GLY A 43 -12.92 7.10 10.60
CA GLY A 43 -12.42 8.26 11.35
C GLY A 43 -11.45 9.10 10.51
N THR A 44 -10.19 9.17 10.95
CA THR A 44 -9.10 9.89 10.26
C THR A 44 -8.31 9.02 9.30
N LEU A 45 -8.69 7.74 9.14
CA LEU A 45 -7.95 6.77 8.33
C LEU A 45 -8.63 6.54 6.98
N LEU A 46 -7.82 6.53 5.93
CA LEU A 46 -8.14 5.85 4.68
C LEU A 46 -7.70 4.39 4.83
N VAL A 47 -8.66 3.48 4.80
CA VAL A 47 -8.42 2.04 4.96
C VAL A 47 -8.68 1.35 3.63
N CYS A 48 -7.65 0.75 3.06
CA CYS A 48 -7.72 -0.02 1.81
C CYS A 48 -7.53 -1.50 2.12
N THR A 49 -8.51 -2.36 1.80
CA THR A 49 -8.42 -3.81 2.02
C THR A 49 -8.66 -4.55 0.72
N GLY A 50 -7.75 -5.46 0.38
CA GLY A 50 -7.81 -6.18 -0.88
C GLY A 50 -6.98 -7.44 -0.90
N SER A 51 -6.87 -8.05 -2.08
CA SER A 51 -6.01 -9.20 -2.33
C SER A 51 -5.00 -8.92 -3.44
N THR A 52 -3.79 -9.47 -3.30
CA THR A 52 -2.78 -9.43 -4.37
C THR A 52 -3.19 -10.35 -5.52
N GLU A 53 -3.04 -9.90 -6.76
CA GLU A 53 -3.42 -10.70 -7.95
C GLU A 53 -2.65 -12.02 -8.05
N GLY A 54 -1.33 -11.97 -7.82
CA GLY A 54 -0.45 -13.13 -8.01
C GLY A 54 -0.50 -14.13 -6.86
N THR A 55 -0.44 -13.66 -5.61
CA THR A 55 -0.36 -14.53 -4.42
C THR A 55 -1.68 -14.71 -3.68
N ARG A 56 -2.72 -13.94 -4.03
CA ARG A 56 -4.03 -13.92 -3.36
C ARG A 56 -3.96 -13.64 -1.86
N GLN A 57 -2.87 -13.03 -1.39
CA GLN A 57 -2.70 -12.64 0.01
C GLN A 57 -3.60 -11.45 0.30
N LYS A 58 -4.33 -11.49 1.43
CA LYS A 58 -5.14 -10.36 1.87
C LYS A 58 -4.22 -9.32 2.49
N MET A 59 -4.36 -8.08 2.05
CA MET A 59 -3.58 -6.95 2.54
C MET A 59 -4.52 -5.84 3.01
N THR A 60 -4.19 -5.21 4.12
CA THR A 60 -4.87 -4.01 4.62
C THR A 60 -3.85 -2.88 4.79
N LEU A 61 -4.07 -1.76 4.12
CA LEU A 61 -3.27 -0.55 4.26
C LEU A 61 -4.08 0.46 5.09
N LYS A 62 -3.46 1.00 6.13
CA LYS A 62 -4.02 2.09 6.94
C LYS A 62 -3.21 3.35 6.70
N ILE A 63 -3.86 4.37 6.17
CA ILE A 63 -3.23 5.61 5.71
C ILE A 63 -3.90 6.77 6.45
N ASP A 64 -3.13 7.73 6.94
CA ASP A 64 -3.68 8.99 7.45
C ASP A 64 -4.37 9.72 6.29
N ALA A 65 -5.69 9.95 6.38
CA ALA A 65 -6.47 10.52 5.29
C ALA A 65 -6.14 12.01 5.03
N LYS A 66 -5.56 12.71 6.02
CA LYS A 66 -5.21 14.13 5.92
C LYS A 66 -3.83 14.30 5.31
N THR A 67 -2.85 13.55 5.79
CA THR A 67 -1.45 13.70 5.38
C THR A 67 -1.02 12.72 4.29
N PHE A 68 -1.85 11.72 3.98
CA PHE A 68 -1.53 10.62 3.08
C PHE A 68 -0.28 9.84 3.48
N HIS A 69 0.00 9.77 4.78
CA HIS A 69 1.11 9.00 5.34
C HIS A 69 0.65 7.56 5.60
N LEU A 70 1.40 6.58 5.12
CA LEU A 70 1.16 5.17 5.43
C LEU A 70 1.51 4.88 6.89
N LEU A 71 0.53 4.44 7.68
CA LEU A 71 0.68 4.18 9.11
C LEU A 71 0.87 2.69 9.43
N SER A 72 0.23 1.79 8.67
CA SER A 72 0.45 0.36 8.80
C SER A 72 0.10 -0.40 7.53
N ILE A 73 0.69 -1.58 7.39
CA ILE A 73 0.29 -2.60 6.43
C ILE A 73 0.14 -3.91 7.20
N ASP A 74 -0.99 -4.56 7.03
CA ASP A 74 -1.29 -5.86 7.62
C ASP A 74 -1.43 -6.87 6.47
N GLN A 75 -0.79 -8.04 6.59
CA GLN A 75 -0.96 -9.19 5.71
C GLN A 75 -1.71 -10.27 6.48
N ASP A 76 -2.89 -10.68 5.98
CA ASP A 76 -3.75 -11.65 6.66
C ASP A 76 -3.93 -11.33 8.16
N ASP A 77 -4.22 -10.04 8.44
CA ASP A 77 -4.39 -9.46 9.78
C ASP A 77 -3.11 -9.47 10.66
N THR A 78 -1.97 -9.86 10.11
CA THR A 78 -0.64 -9.77 10.75
C THR A 78 0.09 -8.50 10.32
N PRO A 79 0.43 -7.58 11.24
CA PRO A 79 1.17 -6.36 10.90
C PRO A 79 2.56 -6.65 10.32
N LEU A 80 2.87 -6.02 9.19
CA LEU A 80 4.21 -6.07 8.59
C LEU A 80 5.09 -4.92 9.12
N PRO A 81 6.39 -5.15 9.38
CA PRO A 81 7.29 -4.09 9.83
C PRO A 81 7.47 -3.04 8.73
N LEU A 82 7.04 -1.80 8.99
CA LEU A 82 7.17 -0.69 8.03
C LEU A 82 8.62 -0.44 7.58
N GLY A 83 9.60 -0.72 8.44
CA GLY A 83 11.02 -0.59 8.09
C GLY A 83 11.47 -1.49 6.94
N GLN A 84 10.77 -2.62 6.70
CA GLN A 84 11.08 -3.52 5.57
C GLN A 84 10.52 -3.01 4.24
N ILE A 85 9.59 -2.04 4.26
CA ILE A 85 8.95 -1.52 3.06
C ILE A 85 9.30 -0.05 2.80
N THR A 86 9.74 0.65 3.84
CA THR A 86 10.13 2.05 3.77
C THR A 86 11.46 2.15 3.03
N PRO A 87 11.61 3.11 2.09
CA PRO A 87 12.86 3.22 1.38
C PRO A 87 14.11 3.53 2.18
N PRO A 88 15.29 2.98 1.81
CA PRO A 88 16.55 3.35 2.43
C PRO A 88 16.71 4.87 2.44
N GLY A 89 16.99 5.42 3.62
CA GLY A 89 17.10 6.87 3.84
C GLY A 89 15.76 7.61 4.01
N ALA A 90 14.62 6.94 3.88
CA ALA A 90 13.32 7.49 4.22
C ALA A 90 12.86 7.02 5.61
N ASN A 91 12.19 7.91 6.34
CA ASN A 91 11.60 7.59 7.65
C ASN A 91 10.10 7.25 7.54
N LYS A 92 9.50 7.43 6.36
CA LYS A 92 8.06 7.26 6.10
C LYS A 92 7.75 7.14 4.61
N ILE A 93 6.59 6.52 4.31
CA ILE A 93 6.00 6.48 2.97
C ILE A 93 4.83 7.47 2.91
N ASN A 94 5.00 8.55 2.13
CA ASN A 94 3.92 9.51 1.88
C ASN A 94 3.39 9.35 0.46
N PHE A 95 2.09 9.12 0.32
CA PHE A 95 1.43 9.19 -0.98
C PHE A 95 1.23 10.64 -1.37
N ARG A 96 1.41 10.94 -2.66
CA ARG A 96 1.12 12.26 -3.23
C ARG A 96 -0.02 12.11 -4.22
N LYS A 97 -0.99 13.03 -4.17
CA LYS A 97 -2.01 13.13 -5.21
C LYS A 97 -1.32 13.52 -6.51
N LYS A 98 -1.55 12.76 -7.58
CA LYS A 98 -1.24 13.21 -8.93
C LYS A 98 -2.32 14.22 -9.36
N PRO A 99 -1.93 15.35 -9.98
CA PRO A 99 -2.88 16.31 -10.57
C PRO A 99 -3.78 15.67 -11.62
#